data_AF-X1C7J4-F1
#
_entry.id   AF-X1C7J4-F1
#
_cell.length_a   1.000
_cell.length_b   1.000
_cell.length_c   1.000
_cell.angle_alpha   90.00
_cell.angle_beta   90.00
_cell.angle_gamma   90.00
#
_symmetry.space_group_name_H-M   'P 1'
#
loop_
_entity.id
_entity.type
_entity.pdbx_description
1 polymer ?
#
loop_
_entity_poly.entity_id
_entity_poly.type
_entity_poly.pdbx_seq_one_letter_code
_entity_poly.pdbx_strand_id
1 'polypeptide(L)'
;MFKTKGFSSNNSLKRRAIIVDAPDLPPEECEFFITSAGVADTEKAEVSKTRSLDFEVETLFEEESGEVNDKVSNISLMSVKGIGAGTAESLEEHGITTIENLMKSNPDEIASKLSGVSSKKVVEWQTSAKALIKT
;
A
#
# COMPACT_ATOMS: atom_id res chain seq x y z
N MET A 1 -20.60 42.05 1.58
CA MET A 1 -20.92 41.48 0.25
C MET A 1 -19.78 41.83 -0.71
N PHE A 2 -18.80 40.94 -0.86
CA PHE A 2 -17.62 41.19 -1.71
C PHE A 2 -17.91 40.68 -3.13
N LYS A 3 -18.00 41.59 -4.10
CA LYS A 3 -18.08 41.26 -5.53
C LYS A 3 -16.72 41.52 -6.16
N THR A 4 -15.98 40.45 -6.46
CA THR A 4 -14.70 40.55 -7.19
C THR A 4 -14.97 40.77 -8.68
N LYS A 5 -14.49 41.91 -9.19
CA LYS A 5 -14.59 42.34 -10.58
C LYS A 5 -13.61 41.51 -11.41
N GLY A 6 -14.09 40.57 -12.22
CA GLY A 6 -13.21 39.82 -13.15
C GLY A 6 -13.65 38.42 -13.57
N PHE A 7 -14.73 37.85 -13.05
CA PHE A 7 -15.17 36.53 -13.51
C PHE A 7 -15.96 36.64 -14.83
N SER A 8 -15.25 36.75 -15.94
CA SER A 8 -15.82 36.48 -17.27
C SER A 8 -16.25 35.02 -17.29
N SER A 9 -17.55 34.79 -17.19
CA SER A 9 -18.14 33.45 -17.27
C SER A 9 -18.02 32.97 -18.71
N ASN A 10 -16.95 32.24 -19.02
CA ASN A 10 -16.84 31.53 -20.28
C ASN A 10 -17.98 30.49 -20.33
N ASN A 11 -19.05 30.80 -21.07
CA ASN A 11 -20.23 29.95 -21.21
C ASN A 11 -19.90 28.58 -21.84
N SER A 12 -18.71 28.43 -22.44
CA SER A 12 -18.21 27.19 -23.05
C SER A 12 -17.75 26.14 -22.02
N LEU A 13 -17.45 26.53 -20.78
CA LEU A 13 -16.92 25.64 -19.74
C LEU A 13 -17.96 25.29 -18.64
N LYS A 14 -19.24 25.22 -19.00
CA LYS A 14 -20.29 24.79 -18.07
C LYS A 14 -20.30 23.26 -17.98
N ARG A 15 -19.94 22.73 -16.81
CA ARG A 15 -20.18 21.31 -16.48
C ARG A 15 -21.62 21.16 -15.99
N ARG A 16 -22.33 20.14 -16.46
CA ARG A 16 -23.70 19.80 -16.03
C ARG A 16 -23.63 18.49 -15.25
N ALA A 17 -24.20 18.46 -14.05
CA ALA A 17 -24.45 17.25 -13.28
C ALA A 17 -25.97 17.07 -13.13
N ILE A 18 -26.44 15.82 -13.16
CA ILE A 18 -27.84 15.46 -12.92
C ILE A 18 -27.81 14.43 -11.80
N ILE A 19 -28.47 14.74 -10.67
CA ILE A 19 -28.59 13.84 -9.52
C ILE A 19 -30.03 13.33 -9.54
N VAL A 20 -30.19 12.01 -9.59
CA VAL A 20 -31.50 11.35 -9.54
C VAL A 20 -31.50 10.49 -8.29
N ASP A 21 -32.35 10.85 -7.34
CA ASP A 21 -32.51 10.12 -6.08
C ASP A 21 -33.77 9.25 -6.11
N ALA A 22 -33.75 8.13 -5.39
CA ALA A 22 -34.90 7.26 -5.26
C ALA A 22 -35.87 7.85 -4.22
N PRO A 23 -37.18 7.99 -4.53
CA PRO A 23 -38.14 8.60 -3.61
C PRO A 23 -38.36 7.79 -2.32
N ASP A 24 -37.97 6.50 -2.31
CA ASP A 24 -38.17 5.56 -1.21
C ASP A 24 -36.91 5.33 -0.36
N LEU A 25 -35.82 6.08 -0.59
CA LEU A 25 -34.60 5.93 0.20
C LEU A 25 -34.82 6.52 1.60
N PRO A 26 -34.41 5.81 2.69
CA PRO A 26 -34.41 6.40 4.02
C PRO A 26 -33.60 7.69 4.04
N PRO A 27 -33.91 8.66 4.93
CA PRO A 27 -33.19 9.92 5.03
C PRO A 27 -31.78 9.68 5.58
N GLU A 28 -30.89 9.24 4.71
CA GLU A 28 -29.46 9.09 4.95
C GLU A 28 -28.71 10.16 4.16
N GLU A 29 -27.62 10.68 4.73
CA GLU A 29 -26.79 11.67 4.06
C GLU A 29 -25.89 10.97 3.04
N CYS A 30 -26.06 11.30 1.75
CA CYS A 30 -25.17 10.84 0.68
C CYS A 30 -24.07 11.89 0.44
N GLU A 31 -22.82 11.52 0.66
CA GLU A 31 -21.64 12.35 0.40
C GLU A 31 -20.83 11.76 -0.76
N PHE A 32 -20.43 12.61 -1.71
CA PHE A 32 -19.53 12.25 -2.81
C PHE A 32 -18.65 13.45 -3.16
N PHE A 33 -17.49 13.17 -3.72
CA PHE A 33 -16.46 14.15 -4.06
C PHE A 33 -16.32 14.26 -5.58
N ILE A 34 -16.28 15.48 -6.11
CA ILE A 34 -15.93 15.74 -7.51
C ILE A 34 -14.42 15.98 -7.58
N THR A 35 -13.68 14.97 -8.03
CA THR A 35 -12.23 15.00 -8.17
C THR A 35 -11.80 15.34 -9.60
N SER A 36 -10.49 15.48 -9.85
CA SER A 36 -9.95 15.65 -11.21
C SER A 36 -10.21 14.46 -12.14
N ALA A 37 -10.51 13.29 -11.58
CA ALA A 37 -10.79 12.06 -12.32
C ALA A 37 -12.30 11.80 -12.54
N GLY A 38 -13.20 12.49 -11.81
CA GLY A 38 -14.64 12.27 -11.88
C GLY A 38 -15.35 12.38 -10.52
N VAL A 39 -16.54 11.82 -10.40
CA VAL A 39 -17.26 11.68 -9.12
C VAL A 39 -16.74 10.41 -8.40
N ALA A 40 -16.40 10.52 -7.12
CA ALA A 40 -15.90 9.42 -6.31
C ALA A 40 -16.45 9.51 -4.87
N ASP A 41 -16.56 8.38 -4.18
CA ASP A 41 -17.07 8.32 -2.80
C ASP A 41 -16.01 8.73 -1.76
N THR A 42 -14.73 8.83 -2.17
CA THR A 42 -13.61 9.22 -1.30
C THR A 42 -12.83 10.40 -1.86
N GLU A 43 -12.27 11.22 -0.97
CA GLU A 43 -11.41 12.37 -1.29
C GLU A 43 -10.19 11.98 -2.15
N LYS A 44 -9.64 10.79 -1.91
CA LYS A 44 -8.43 10.32 -2.59
C LYS A 44 -8.77 9.89 -4.00
N ALA A 45 -8.43 10.75 -4.95
CA ALA A 45 -8.34 10.37 -6.35
C ALA A 45 -7.23 9.32 -6.52
N GLU A 46 -7.60 8.04 -6.46
CA GLU A 46 -6.75 6.96 -6.96
C GLU A 46 -6.74 7.06 -8.48
N VAL A 47 -5.78 7.82 -9.01
CA VAL A 47 -5.46 7.78 -10.43
C VAL A 47 -4.84 6.41 -10.65
N SER A 48 -5.66 5.44 -11.08
CA SER A 48 -5.16 4.15 -11.57
C SER A 48 -4.22 4.45 -12.72
N LYS A 49 -2.93 4.46 -12.39
CA LYS A 49 -1.87 4.61 -13.37
C LYS A 49 -1.97 3.38 -14.26
N THR A 50 -2.20 3.63 -15.54
CA THR A 50 -2.27 2.69 -16.66
C THR A 50 -3.67 2.09 -16.94
N ARG A 51 -4.44 2.82 -17.75
CA ARG A 51 -4.99 2.18 -18.95
C ARG A 51 -3.78 1.90 -19.86
N SER A 52 -3.04 0.84 -19.52
CA SER A 52 -2.00 0.32 -20.38
C SER A 52 -2.69 -0.12 -21.65
N LEU A 53 -2.25 0.46 -22.78
CA LEU A 53 -2.54 -0.09 -24.08
C LEU A 53 -2.10 -1.56 -24.09
N ASP A 54 -2.87 -2.40 -24.77
CA ASP A 54 -2.74 -3.85 -24.84
C ASP A 54 -1.43 -4.27 -25.56
N PHE A 55 -0.28 -4.04 -24.95
CA PHE A 55 0.97 -4.66 -25.34
C PHE A 55 1.15 -5.91 -24.49
N GLU A 56 0.99 -7.07 -25.12
CA GLU A 56 1.34 -8.37 -24.55
C GLU A 56 2.85 -8.40 -24.30
N VAL A 57 3.25 -8.23 -23.05
CA VAL A 57 4.58 -8.61 -22.59
C VAL A 57 4.40 -9.93 -21.84
N GLU A 58 4.80 -11.04 -22.47
CA GLU A 58 4.93 -12.35 -21.82
C GLU A 58 6.00 -12.26 -20.72
N THR A 59 5.58 -11.98 -19.49
CA THR A 59 6.42 -12.20 -18.33
C THR A 59 6.29 -13.65 -17.88
N LEU A 60 7.19 -14.48 -18.41
CA LEU A 60 7.45 -15.86 -18.03
C LEU A 60 8.01 -16.00 -16.61
N PHE A 61 7.31 -15.56 -15.55
CA PHE A 61 7.65 -15.96 -14.17
C PHE A 61 6.40 -15.90 -13.28
N GLU A 62 5.91 -17.08 -12.88
CA GLU A 62 4.98 -17.26 -11.76
C GLU A 62 5.80 -17.34 -10.46
N GLU A 63 5.43 -16.54 -9.45
CA GLU A 63 5.11 -17.05 -8.10
C GLU A 63 4.40 -15.94 -7.30
N GLU A 64 3.30 -16.33 -6.67
CA GLU A 64 2.28 -15.48 -6.07
C GLU A 64 2.77 -14.60 -4.90
N SER A 65 2.24 -13.39 -4.80
CA SER A 65 2.13 -12.71 -3.50
C SER A 65 0.78 -12.01 -3.37
N GLY A 66 -0.07 -12.62 -2.55
CA GLY A 66 -1.34 -12.05 -2.13
C GLY A 66 -1.17 -10.79 -1.26
N GLU A 67 -2.07 -9.86 -1.52
CA GLU A 67 -2.71 -8.89 -0.62
C GLU A 67 -1.81 -8.07 0.32
N VAL A 68 -1.57 -6.84 -0.13
CA VAL A 68 -0.96 -5.71 0.60
C VAL A 68 -1.80 -5.31 1.82
N ASN A 69 -1.21 -5.44 3.01
CA ASN A 69 -1.72 -4.87 4.26
C ASN A 69 -0.95 -3.58 4.57
N ASP A 70 -1.58 -2.44 4.31
CA ASP A 70 -1.01 -1.08 4.22
C ASP A 70 -0.49 -0.47 5.55
N LYS A 71 -0.19 -1.30 6.55
CA LYS A 71 0.36 -0.85 7.85
C LYS A 71 1.72 -1.43 8.22
N VAL A 72 2.22 -2.42 7.49
CA VAL A 72 3.50 -3.11 7.82
C VAL A 72 4.68 -2.56 7.02
N SER A 73 4.42 -1.72 6.01
CA SER A 73 5.41 -1.22 5.06
C SER A 73 6.42 -0.19 5.61
N ASN A 74 6.22 0.35 6.82
CA ASN A 74 7.09 1.41 7.35
C ASN A 74 8.00 0.98 8.53
N ILE A 75 8.01 -0.30 8.90
CA ILE A 75 8.90 -0.79 9.97
C ILE A 75 10.10 -1.47 9.32
N SER A 76 11.27 -0.85 9.41
CA SER A 76 12.52 -1.41 8.87
C SER A 76 12.93 -2.67 9.65
N LEU A 77 13.56 -3.63 8.97
CA LEU A 77 14.13 -4.82 9.61
C LEU A 77 15.15 -4.48 10.72
N MET A 78 15.85 -3.36 10.58
CA MET A 78 16.77 -2.83 11.60
C MET A 78 16.08 -2.45 12.92
N SER A 79 14.76 -2.26 12.94
CA SER A 79 14.02 -1.99 14.18
C SER A 79 13.81 -3.26 15.02
N VAL A 80 14.04 -4.44 14.45
CA VAL A 80 13.93 -5.71 15.18
C VAL A 80 15.14 -5.88 16.08
N LYS A 81 14.87 -6.10 17.38
CA LYS A 81 15.91 -6.31 18.40
C LYS A 81 16.82 -7.49 18.00
N GLY A 82 18.10 -7.19 17.79
CA GLY A 82 19.12 -8.19 17.46
C GLY A 82 19.45 -8.33 15.97
N ILE A 83 18.78 -7.57 15.09
CA ILE A 83 19.20 -7.42 13.69
C ILE A 83 20.07 -6.17 13.58
N GLY A 84 21.34 -6.36 13.24
CA GLY A 84 22.27 -5.26 12.92
C GLY A 84 22.30 -4.96 11.42
N ALA A 85 22.98 -3.88 11.01
CA ALA A 85 23.09 -3.48 9.61
C ALA A 85 23.62 -4.60 8.69
N GLY A 86 24.69 -5.30 9.11
CA GLY A 86 25.24 -6.40 8.32
C GLY A 86 24.32 -7.62 8.20
N THR A 87 23.45 -7.86 9.20
CA THR A 87 22.45 -8.92 9.14
C THR A 87 21.27 -8.51 8.26
N ALA A 88 20.87 -7.24 8.32
CA ALA A 88 19.82 -6.69 7.47
C ALA A 88 20.21 -6.74 5.99
N GLU A 89 21.45 -6.37 5.64
CA GLU A 89 21.95 -6.43 4.27
C GLU A 89 21.92 -7.86 3.71
N SER A 90 22.40 -8.85 4.48
CA SER A 90 22.32 -10.26 4.09
C SER A 90 20.88 -10.80 3.97
N LEU A 91 19.93 -10.26 4.76
CA LEU A 91 18.51 -10.61 4.63
C LEU A 91 17.92 -10.02 3.35
N GLU A 92 18.27 -8.77 3.01
CA GLU A 92 17.85 -8.09 1.79
C GLU A 92 18.39 -8.79 0.53
N GLU A 93 19.65 -9.23 0.53
CA GLU A 93 20.24 -10.03 -0.56
C GLU A 93 19.51 -11.36 -0.79
N HIS A 94 18.85 -11.88 0.24
CA HIS A 94 18.04 -13.10 0.16
C HIS A 94 16.54 -12.83 -0.04
N GLY A 95 16.15 -11.60 -0.39
CA GLY A 95 14.76 -11.22 -0.68
C GLY A 95 13.89 -10.98 0.56
N ILE A 96 14.48 -11.01 1.75
CA ILE A 96 13.80 -10.69 3.01
C ILE A 96 14.00 -9.20 3.27
N THR A 97 13.19 -8.38 2.62
CA THR A 97 13.22 -6.91 2.75
C THR A 97 12.20 -6.38 3.76
N THR A 98 11.19 -7.18 4.11
CA THR A 98 10.11 -6.80 5.01
C THR A 98 10.00 -7.73 6.20
N ILE A 99 9.42 -7.22 7.29
CA ILE A 99 9.10 -8.03 8.48
C ILE A 99 8.17 -9.20 8.12
N GLU A 100 7.25 -9.00 7.19
CA GLU A 100 6.36 -10.06 6.73
C GLU A 100 7.12 -11.20 6.06
N ASN A 101 8.07 -10.87 5.19
CA ASN A 101 8.93 -11.86 4.55
C ASN A 101 9.76 -12.62 5.59
N LEU A 102 10.24 -11.93 6.63
CA LEU A 102 10.97 -12.55 7.74
C LEU A 102 10.09 -13.54 8.52
N MET A 103 8.81 -13.21 8.75
CA MET A 103 7.87 -14.10 9.45
C MET A 103 7.38 -15.27 8.61
N LYS A 104 7.24 -15.10 7.29
CA LYS A 104 6.84 -16.17 6.36
C LYS A 104 7.97 -17.17 6.10
N SER A 105 9.22 -16.74 6.22
CA SER A 105 10.40 -17.56 5.95
C SER A 105 10.70 -18.57 7.07
N ASN A 106 11.29 -19.71 6.69
CA ASN A 106 11.70 -20.74 7.65
C ASN A 106 13.01 -20.35 8.38
N PRO A 107 13.06 -20.37 9.72
CA PRO A 107 14.26 -20.02 10.48
C PRO A 107 15.49 -20.88 10.16
N ASP A 108 15.31 -22.15 9.79
CA ASP A 108 16.43 -23.04 9.44
C ASP A 108 17.05 -22.68 8.08
N GLU A 109 16.25 -22.19 7.14
CA GLU A 109 16.76 -21.72 5.84
C GLU A 109 17.52 -20.41 5.99
N ILE A 110 17.00 -19.48 6.78
CA ILE A 110 17.67 -18.21 7.09
C ILE A 110 18.99 -18.49 7.80
N ALA A 111 19.00 -19.38 8.81
CA ALA A 111 20.21 -19.73 9.54
C ALA A 111 21.26 -20.44 8.66
N SER A 112 20.82 -21.21 7.66
CA SER A 112 21.72 -21.85 6.69
C SER A 112 22.32 -20.87 5.70
N LYS A 113 21.56 -19.84 5.31
CA LYS A 113 21.98 -18.80 4.37
C LYS A 113 22.88 -17.75 5.04
N LEU A 114 22.57 -17.36 6.28
CA LEU A 114 23.39 -16.42 7.05
C LEU A 114 24.48 -17.13 7.87
N SER A 115 25.71 -17.02 7.41
CA SER A 115 26.90 -17.49 8.14
C SER A 115 26.98 -16.82 9.54
N GLY A 116 26.96 -17.63 10.60
CA GLY A 116 27.10 -17.16 11.98
C GLY A 116 25.78 -16.84 12.72
N VAL A 117 24.63 -17.16 12.12
CA VAL A 117 23.32 -17.05 12.75
C VAL A 117 22.79 -18.44 13.06
N SER A 118 22.33 -18.66 14.30
CA SER A 118 21.65 -19.91 14.67
C SER A 118 20.15 -19.78 14.43
N SER A 119 19.47 -20.90 14.16
CA SER A 119 18.01 -20.95 14.01
C SER A 119 17.28 -20.35 15.23
N LYS A 120 17.86 -20.51 16.44
CA LYS A 120 17.38 -19.86 17.66
C LYS A 120 17.34 -18.34 17.56
N LYS A 121 18.39 -17.69 17.03
CA LYS A 121 18.42 -16.23 16.85
C LYS A 121 17.35 -15.76 15.87
N VAL A 122 17.11 -16.53 14.80
CA VAL A 122 16.07 -16.18 13.82
C VAL A 122 14.67 -16.23 14.45
N VAL A 123 14.40 -17.21 15.30
CA VAL A 123 13.13 -17.30 16.06
C VAL A 123 12.97 -16.10 17.02
N GLU A 124 14.04 -15.65 17.66
CA GLU A 124 14.03 -14.44 18.50
C GLU A 124 13.69 -13.19 17.69
N TRP A 125 14.21 -13.08 16.46
CA TRP A 125 13.88 -11.98 15.54
C TRP A 125 12.41 -12.02 15.13
N GLN A 126 11.89 -13.18 14.73
CA GLN A 126 10.48 -13.35 14.37
C GLN A 126 9.55 -12.99 15.54
N THR A 127 9.90 -13.41 16.76
CA THR A 127 9.13 -13.09 17.98
C THR A 127 9.13 -11.60 18.27
N SER A 128 10.29 -10.95 18.16
CA SER A 128 10.45 -9.51 18.34
C SER A 128 9.67 -8.72 17.28
N ALA A 129 9.71 -9.19 16.04
CA ALA A 129 8.99 -8.57 14.94
C ALA A 129 7.46 -8.70 15.09
N LYS A 130 6.98 -9.85 15.56
CA LYS A 130 5.57 -10.06 15.92
C LYS A 130 5.10 -9.14 17.04
N ALA A 131 5.96 -8.84 18.03
CA ALA A 131 5.65 -7.91 19.10
C ALA A 131 5.52 -6.46 18.58
N LEU A 132 6.32 -6.07 17.59
CA LEU A 132 6.26 -4.74 16.95
C LEU A 132 4.94 -4.54 16.18
N ILE A 133 4.44 -5.58 15.50
CA ILE A 133 3.19 -5.50 14.73
C ILE A 133 1.95 -5.51 15.65
N LYS A 134 2.03 -6.17 16.80
CA LYS A 134 0.92 -6.31 17.75
C LYS A 134 0.73 -5.07 18.65
N THR A 135 1.64 -4.10 18.57
CA THR A 135 1.60 -2.86 19.36
C THR A 135 0.80 -1.79 18.62
#